data_AF-K9F9E2-F1
#
_entry.id   AF-K9F9E2-F1
#
_cell.length_a   1.000
_cell.length_b   1.000
_cell.length_c   1.000
_cell.angle_alpha   90.00
_cell.angle_beta   90.00
_cell.angle_gamma   90.00
#
_symmetry.space_group_name_H-M   'P 1'
#
loop_
_entity.id
_entity.type
_entity.pdbx_description
1 polymer ?
#
loop_
_entity_poly.entity_id
_entity_poly.type
_entity_poly.pdbx_seq_one_letter_code
_entity_poly.pdbx_strand_id
1 'polypeptide(L)'
;MLDKSAIEDIFGKAGFKSWTILRPGSFLNNFLFPKTMMYQGFTETGALATAFAPETLLPIVAHNHIVQFAAAAVFDPVKFNHQDIEVDSEFWGSTP
;
A
#
# COMPACT_ATOMS: atom_id res chain seq x y z
N MET A 1 -7.17 -19.35 5.07
CA MET A 1 -7.17 -17.90 5.31
C MET A 1 -8.11 -17.28 4.29
N LEU A 2 -8.97 -16.36 4.68
CA LEU A 2 -9.73 -15.58 3.70
C LEU A 2 -8.74 -14.69 2.93
N ASP A 3 -8.88 -14.66 1.61
CA ASP A 3 -8.19 -13.69 0.78
C ASP A 3 -8.68 -12.28 1.16
N LYS A 4 -7.81 -11.28 1.13
CA LYS A 4 -8.15 -9.90 1.46
C LYS A 4 -9.29 -9.40 0.57
N SER A 5 -9.29 -9.77 -0.71
CA SER A 5 -10.36 -9.44 -1.65
C SER A 5 -11.71 -10.03 -1.23
N ALA A 6 -11.73 -11.27 -0.70
CA ALA A 6 -12.97 -11.88 -0.22
C ALA A 6 -13.54 -11.16 1.01
N ILE A 7 -12.69 -10.57 1.86
CA ILE A 7 -13.13 -9.75 2.99
C ILE A 7 -13.73 -8.43 2.47
N GLU A 8 -13.07 -7.76 1.53
CA GLU A 8 -13.57 -6.52 0.91
C GLU A 8 -14.96 -6.70 0.29
N ASP A 9 -15.17 -7.80 -0.44
CA ASP A 9 -16.47 -8.16 -1.02
C ASP A 9 -17.57 -8.32 0.03
N ILE A 10 -17.23 -8.85 1.21
CA ILE A 10 -18.17 -8.98 2.33
C ILE A 10 -18.53 -7.60 2.88
N PHE A 11 -17.54 -6.71 3.06
CA PHE A 11 -17.78 -5.36 3.56
C PHE A 11 -18.71 -4.55 2.65
N GLY A 12 -18.55 -4.68 1.32
CA GLY A 12 -19.44 -4.05 0.35
C GLY A 12 -20.89 -4.55 0.43
N LYS A 13 -21.12 -5.77 0.91
CA LYS A 13 -22.45 -6.41 1.01
C LYS A 13 -23.05 -6.38 2.41
N ALA A 14 -22.27 -6.04 3.44
CA ALA A 14 -22.67 -6.15 4.84
C ALA A 14 -23.61 -5.04 5.34
N GLY A 15 -23.96 -4.05 4.49
CA GLY A 15 -24.95 -3.02 4.83
C GLY A 15 -24.45 -2.00 5.87
N PHE A 16 -23.13 -1.86 6.04
CA PHE A 16 -22.57 -0.81 6.88
C PHE A 16 -22.97 0.57 6.36
N LYS A 17 -23.31 1.48 7.28
CA LYS A 17 -23.71 2.86 6.93
C LYS A 17 -22.59 3.63 6.24
N SER A 18 -21.35 3.35 6.63
CA SER A 18 -20.16 3.92 6.03
C SER A 18 -18.97 2.99 6.15
N TRP A 19 -18.19 2.87 5.08
CA TRP A 19 -16.91 2.16 5.07
C TRP A 19 -15.94 2.80 4.07
N THR A 20 -14.65 2.61 4.29
CA THR A 20 -13.57 3.04 3.39
C THR A 20 -12.52 1.94 3.40
N ILE A 21 -12.05 1.53 2.21
CA ILE A 21 -10.98 0.55 2.05
C ILE A 21 -9.73 1.30 1.56
N LEU A 22 -8.64 1.19 2.31
CA LEU A 22 -7.35 1.72 1.88
C LEU A 22 -6.51 0.57 1.30
N ARG A 23 -6.04 0.74 0.06
CA ARG A 23 -5.14 -0.18 -0.65
C ARG A 23 -3.77 0.47 -0.80
N PRO A 24 -2.91 0.39 0.22
CA PRO A 24 -1.60 1.01 0.16
C PRO A 24 -0.65 0.27 -0.79
N GLY A 25 0.23 1.00 -1.45
CA GLY A 25 1.36 0.44 -2.20
C GLY A 25 2.38 -0.29 -1.31
N SER A 26 3.54 -0.60 -1.88
CA SER A 26 4.62 -1.25 -1.14
C SER A 26 5.20 -0.31 -0.09
N PHE A 27 5.38 -0.81 1.14
CA PHE A 27 5.82 0.04 2.24
C PHE A 27 7.29 0.40 2.11
N LEU A 28 7.61 1.69 2.22
CA LEU A 28 9.00 2.17 2.22
C LEU A 28 9.84 1.49 3.33
N ASN A 29 9.24 1.23 4.49
CA ASN A 29 9.91 0.54 5.60
C ASN A 29 10.29 -0.91 5.29
N ASN A 30 9.80 -1.53 4.21
CA ASN A 30 10.26 -2.86 3.82
C ASN A 30 11.76 -2.87 3.50
N PHE A 31 12.31 -1.73 3.06
CA PHE A 31 13.75 -1.55 2.79
C PHE A 31 14.59 -1.27 4.05
N LEU A 32 13.98 -1.24 5.24
CA LEU A 32 14.65 -1.05 6.53
C LEU A 32 14.75 -2.37 7.31
N PHE A 33 15.74 -2.47 8.19
CA PHE A 33 15.88 -3.63 9.08
C PHE A 33 14.66 -3.78 10.03
N PRO A 34 14.19 -5.01 10.33
CA PRO A 34 14.70 -6.31 9.86
C PRO A 34 14.13 -6.75 8.51
N LYS A 35 13.13 -6.06 7.98
CA LYS A 35 12.42 -6.47 6.76
C LYS A 35 13.31 -6.48 5.53
N THR A 36 14.29 -5.58 5.46
CA THR A 36 15.27 -5.51 4.38
C THR A 36 16.02 -6.83 4.14
N MET A 37 16.13 -7.69 5.17
CA MET A 37 16.77 -9.01 5.06
C MET A 37 16.05 -9.97 4.10
N MET A 38 14.81 -9.69 3.70
CA MET A 38 14.10 -10.46 2.67
C MET A 38 14.65 -10.22 1.26
N TYR A 39 15.36 -9.11 1.05
CA TYR A 39 15.96 -8.72 -0.23
C TYR A 39 17.43 -9.13 -0.26
N GLN A 40 17.69 -10.39 -0.63
CA GLN A 40 19.05 -10.94 -0.67
C GLN A 40 19.99 -10.10 -1.55
N GLY A 41 21.15 -9.74 -1.02
CA GLY A 41 22.15 -8.95 -1.75
C GLY A 41 21.90 -7.44 -1.72
N PHE A 42 20.72 -6.97 -1.29
CA PHE A 42 20.37 -5.54 -1.35
C PHE A 42 21.24 -4.71 -0.40
N THR A 43 21.44 -5.17 0.84
CA THR A 43 22.25 -4.46 1.83
C THR A 43 23.74 -4.46 1.49
N GLU A 44 24.22 -5.45 0.74
CA GLU A 44 25.62 -5.59 0.34
C GLU A 44 25.95 -4.81 -0.94
N THR A 45 25.04 -4.82 -1.92
CA THR A 45 25.29 -4.27 -3.26
C THR A 45 24.59 -2.94 -3.52
N GLY A 46 23.59 -2.58 -2.71
CA GLY A 46 22.69 -1.46 -2.97
C GLY A 46 21.72 -1.71 -4.13
N ALA A 47 21.74 -2.89 -4.75
CA ALA A 47 20.90 -3.24 -5.89
C ALA A 47 19.77 -4.19 -5.46
N LEU A 48 18.54 -3.85 -5.84
CA LEU A 48 17.36 -4.68 -5.56
C LEU A 48 17.19 -5.71 -6.67
N ALA A 49 17.52 -6.98 -6.39
CA ALA A 49 17.26 -8.09 -7.31
C ALA A 49 15.75 -8.40 -7.34
N THR A 50 15.10 -8.17 -8.47
CA THR A 50 13.67 -8.37 -8.65
C THR A 50 13.34 -8.92 -10.04
N ALA A 51 12.15 -9.51 -10.19
CA ALA A 51 11.62 -9.97 -11.47
C ALA A 51 10.93 -8.87 -12.29
N PHE A 52 10.77 -7.66 -11.72
CA PHE A 52 10.23 -6.51 -12.44
C PHE A 52 11.20 -6.03 -13.52
N ALA A 53 10.64 -5.56 -14.64
CA ALA A 53 11.44 -4.87 -15.65
C ALA A 53 11.95 -3.53 -15.08
N PRO A 54 13.14 -3.03 -15.47
CA PRO A 54 13.72 -1.78 -14.95
C PRO A 54 12.82 -0.53 -15.05
N GLU A 55 11.88 -0.54 -15.98
CA GLU A 55 10.95 0.52 -16.36
C GLU A 55 9.62 0.40 -15.60
N THR A 56 9.46 -0.68 -14.82
CA THR A 56 8.27 -0.89 -13.99
C THR A 56 8.24 0.14 -12.88
N LEU A 57 7.20 0.97 -12.88
CA LEU A 57 6.94 1.91 -11.80
C LEU A 57 6.23 1.18 -10.65
N LEU A 58 6.89 1.12 -9.50
CA LEU A 58 6.37 0.49 -8.29
C LEU A 58 5.70 1.54 -7.40
N PRO A 59 4.42 1.36 -7.04
CA PRO A 59 3.78 2.22 -6.04
C PRO A 59 4.44 2.00 -4.68
N ILE A 60 5.06 3.06 -4.14
CA ILE A 60 5.69 3.07 -2.83
C ILE A 60 4.94 4.03 -1.91
N VAL A 61 4.73 3.60 -0.67
CA VAL A 61 4.03 4.39 0.33
C VAL A 61 4.79 4.45 1.65
N ALA A 62 4.80 5.64 2.24
CA ALA A 62 5.29 5.88 3.58
C ALA A 62 4.15 5.70 4.59
N HIS A 63 4.43 5.06 5.73
CA HIS A 63 3.40 4.75 6.73
C HIS A 63 2.61 5.97 7.22
N ASN A 64 3.26 7.13 7.33
CA ASN A 64 2.62 8.38 7.75
C ASN A 64 1.50 8.81 6.78
N HIS A 65 1.64 8.58 5.48
CA HIS A 65 0.59 8.92 4.51
C HIS A 65 -0.61 7.99 4.64
N ILE A 66 -0.39 6.68 4.87
CA ILE A 66 -1.50 5.75 5.17
C ILE A 66 -2.27 6.23 6.40
N VAL A 67 -1.57 6.61 7.47
CA VAL A 67 -2.19 7.10 8.71
C VAL A 67 -2.98 8.38 8.48
N GLN A 68 -2.49 9.31 7.65
CA GLN A 68 -3.21 10.54 7.32
C GLN A 68 -4.52 10.25 6.58
N PHE A 69 -4.52 9.36 5.59
CA PHE A 69 -5.74 8.95 4.89
C PHE A 69 -6.71 8.20 5.81
N ALA A 70 -6.19 7.30 6.66
CA ALA A 70 -7.00 6.59 7.64
C ALA A 70 -7.68 7.56 8.63
N ALA A 71 -6.91 8.53 9.17
CA ALA A 71 -7.45 9.56 10.05
C ALA A 71 -8.51 10.40 9.32
N ALA A 72 -8.25 10.82 8.08
CA ALA A 72 -9.21 11.59 7.28
C ALA A 72 -10.51 10.82 7.05
N ALA A 73 -10.45 9.53 6.72
CA ALA A 73 -11.62 8.68 6.53
C ALA A 73 -12.43 8.49 7.83
N VAL A 74 -11.75 8.39 8.98
CA VAL A 74 -12.41 8.27 10.28
C VAL A 74 -13.09 9.59 10.70
N PHE A 75 -12.44 10.74 10.46
CA PHE A 75 -12.97 12.05 10.87
C PHE A 75 -14.01 12.63 9.90
N ASP A 76 -14.03 12.18 8.64
CA ASP A 76 -15.03 12.58 7.63
C ASP A 76 -15.59 11.36 6.88
N PRO A 77 -16.32 10.46 7.57
CA PRO A 77 -16.78 9.20 6.98
C PRO A 77 -17.72 9.41 5.79
N VAL A 78 -18.44 10.55 5.73
CA VAL A 78 -19.35 10.84 4.62
C VAL A 78 -18.57 11.13 3.34
N LYS A 79 -17.47 11.89 3.42
CA LYS A 79 -16.62 12.19 2.27
C LYS A 79 -15.96 10.96 1.67
N PHE A 80 -15.57 10.01 2.52
CA PHE A 80 -14.84 8.80 2.13
C PHE A 80 -15.73 7.55 2.04
N ASN A 81 -17.06 7.74 2.05
CA ASN A 81 -18.01 6.65 2.12
C ASN A 81 -18.00 5.78 0.86
N HIS A 82 -17.94 4.45 1.04
CA HIS A 82 -18.01 3.42 0.01
C HIS A 82 -16.92 3.59 -1.07
N GLN A 83 -15.72 3.98 -0.64
CA GLN A 83 -14.58 4.18 -1.53
C GLN A 83 -13.47 3.18 -1.24
N ASP A 84 -12.91 2.69 -2.34
CA ASP A 84 -11.62 2.03 -2.38
C ASP A 84 -10.58 3.09 -2.79
N ILE A 85 -9.58 3.31 -1.95
CA ILE A 85 -8.59 4.36 -2.13
C ILE A 85 -7.21 3.72 -2.20
N GLU A 86 -6.57 3.86 -3.35
CA GLU A 86 -5.15 3.56 -3.51
C GLU A 86 -4.34 4.65 -2.81
N VAL A 87 -3.37 4.25 -1.99
CA VAL A 87 -2.57 5.18 -1.20
C VAL A 87 -1.09 4.96 -1.50
N ASP A 88 -0.53 5.89 -2.26
CA ASP A 88 0.87 5.91 -2.67
C ASP A 88 1.50 7.26 -2.37
N SER A 89 2.75 7.24 -1.92
CA SER A 89 3.56 8.46 -1.77
C SER A 89 4.16 8.88 -3.11
N GLU A 90 4.69 7.89 -3.84
CA GLU A 90 5.41 8.08 -5.08
C GLU A 90 5.44 6.78 -5.89
N PHE A 91 5.76 6.90 -7.17
CA PHE A 91 6.07 5.76 -8.03
C PHE A 91 7.59 5.67 -8.18
N TRP A 92 8.17 4.56 -7.73
CA TRP A 92 9.60 4.31 -7.84
C TRP A 92 9.91 3.41 -9.05
N GLY A 93 10.77 3.90 -9.93
CA GLY A 93 11.33 3.14 -11.05
C GLY A 93 12.20 4.04 -11.91
N SER A 94 12.90 3.45 -12.88
CA SER A 94 13.65 4.25 -13.86
C SER A 94 12.65 4.93 -14.80
N THR A 95 12.59 6.26 -14.81
CA THR A 95 12.04 6.95 -15.99
C THR A 95 12.92 6.64 -17.20
N PRO A 96 12.35 6.50 -18.41
CA PRO A 96 13.12 6.30 -19.63
C PRO A 96 14.23 7.34 -19.83
#